data_AF-A0A7Y8ILY9-F1
#
_entry.id   AF-A0A7Y8ILY9-F1
#
_cell.length_a   1.000
_cell.length_b   1.000
_cell.length_c   1.000
_cell.angle_alpha   90.00
_cell.angle_beta   90.00
_cell.angle_gamma   90.00
#
_symmetry.space_group_name_H-M   'P 1'
#
loop_
_entity.id
_entity.type
_entity.pdbx_description
1 polymer ?
#
loop_
_entity_poly.entity_id
_entity_poly.type
_entity_poly.pdbx_seq_one_letter_code
_entity_poly.pdbx_strand_id
1 'polypeptide(L)'
;MTKEQKFYKALQDVFIGAKIEGTGGFVNLMRIKSNYYRKIEDILKKDIETALGKYPAFRDELFDKLYSFFSRYFTESGSIYFNSTPFHNNIYEKVYTDEKDVILFWKTQMLYYVKTDRIFRSLPVEFENSPLIEGCPKGTGCLKFYFDASKIESKKANEKRSLIFELDKVREDLDYKLIKPLIWWE
;
A
#
# COMPACT_ATOMS: atom_id res chain seq x y z
N MET A 1 -14.56 -8.45 -14.24
CA MET A 1 -14.81 -7.40 -13.23
C MET A 1 -15.74 -6.37 -13.82
N THR A 2 -16.77 -5.95 -13.08
CA THR A 2 -17.63 -4.82 -13.48
C THR A 2 -16.87 -3.49 -13.36
N LYS A 3 -17.30 -2.43 -14.05
CA LYS A 3 -16.69 -1.09 -13.97
C LYS A 3 -16.66 -0.55 -12.54
N GLU A 4 -17.76 -0.78 -11.83
CA GLU A 4 -17.89 -0.51 -10.40
C GLU A 4 -16.82 -1.21 -9.55
N GLN A 5 -16.64 -2.53 -9.72
CA GLN A 5 -15.62 -3.28 -9.00
C GLN A 5 -14.21 -2.76 -9.30
N LYS A 6 -13.95 -2.41 -10.56
CA LYS A 6 -12.66 -1.85 -10.98
C LYS A 6 -12.40 -0.50 -10.29
N PHE A 7 -13.42 0.36 -10.22
CA PHE A 7 -13.34 1.64 -9.54
C PHE A 7 -13.05 1.50 -8.04
N TYR A 8 -13.88 0.75 -7.31
CA TYR A 8 -13.68 0.59 -5.86
C TYR A 8 -12.36 -0.10 -5.53
N LYS A 9 -11.94 -1.08 -6.33
CA LYS A 9 -10.63 -1.72 -6.13
C LYS A 9 -9.49 -0.72 -6.28
N ALA A 10 -9.49 0.08 -7.35
CA ALA A 10 -8.47 1.11 -7.55
C ALA A 10 -8.47 2.14 -6.41
N LEU A 11 -9.65 2.55 -5.93
CA LEU A 11 -9.78 3.48 -4.81
C LEU A 11 -9.23 2.90 -3.50
N GLN A 12 -9.57 1.64 -3.21
CA GLN A 12 -9.07 0.92 -2.04
C GLN A 12 -7.55 0.74 -2.11
N ASP A 13 -7.00 0.37 -3.27
CA ASP A 13 -5.56 0.18 -3.46
C ASP A 13 -4.78 1.47 -3.18
N VAL A 14 -5.32 2.64 -3.57
CA VAL A 14 -4.70 3.96 -3.36
C VAL A 14 -4.75 4.41 -1.89
N PHE A 15 -5.90 4.24 -1.23
CA PHE A 15 -6.15 4.88 0.06
C PHE A 15 -6.04 3.97 1.28
N ILE A 16 -6.46 2.72 1.14
CA ILE A 16 -6.33 1.69 2.18
C ILE A 16 -5.02 0.94 1.99
N GLY A 17 -4.76 0.52 0.75
CA GLY A 17 -3.58 -0.21 0.34
C GLY A 17 -3.37 -1.51 1.13
N ALA A 18 -2.11 -1.75 1.45
CA ALA A 18 -1.65 -2.93 2.13
C ALA A 18 -2.08 -2.97 3.62
N LYS A 19 -2.58 -4.11 4.11
CA LYS A 19 -2.59 -4.37 5.57
C LYS A 19 -1.15 -4.29 6.09
N ILE A 20 -0.97 -3.48 7.14
CA ILE A 20 0.32 -3.22 7.79
C ILE A 20 0.33 -3.91 9.14
N GLU A 21 1.41 -4.62 9.42
CA GLU A 21 1.67 -5.31 10.68
C GLU A 21 2.85 -4.64 11.38
N GLY A 22 2.95 -4.83 12.70
CA GLY A 22 3.99 -4.20 13.52
C GLY A 22 3.44 -3.20 14.53
N THR A 23 4.38 -2.53 15.19
CA THR A 23 4.12 -1.53 16.23
C THR A 23 4.94 -0.25 15.96
N GLY A 24 4.38 0.91 16.30
CA GLY A 24 5.06 2.21 16.14
C GLY A 24 4.18 3.31 15.54
N GLY A 25 4.73 4.52 15.49
CA GLY A 25 4.01 5.72 15.05
C GLY A 25 3.54 5.66 13.60
N PHE A 26 4.39 5.18 12.68
CA PHE A 26 4.04 5.00 11.28
C PHE A 26 2.86 4.01 11.10
N VAL A 27 2.93 2.85 11.76
CA VAL A 27 1.87 1.83 11.68
C VAL A 27 0.55 2.37 12.23
N ASN A 28 0.59 3.12 13.34
CA ASN A 28 -0.60 3.78 13.89
C ASN A 28 -1.19 4.80 12.91
N LEU A 29 -0.34 5.64 12.30
CA LEU A 29 -0.77 6.64 11.32
C LEU A 29 -1.45 5.99 10.13
N MET A 30 -0.87 4.91 9.60
CA MET A 30 -1.45 4.17 8.49
C MET A 30 -2.76 3.48 8.86
N ARG A 31 -2.90 3.00 10.11
CA ARG A 31 -4.16 2.45 10.61
C ARG A 31 -5.25 3.51 10.71
N ILE A 32 -4.91 4.70 11.22
CA ILE A 32 -5.82 5.85 11.27
C ILE A 32 -6.23 6.26 9.85
N LYS A 33 -5.25 6.39 8.93
CA LYS A 33 -5.49 6.69 7.51
C LYS A 33 -6.46 5.68 6.90
N SER A 34 -6.18 4.38 7.02
CA SER A 34 -7.03 3.31 6.50
C SER A 34 -8.46 3.37 7.06
N ASN A 35 -8.61 3.55 8.38
CA ASN A 35 -9.92 3.63 9.02
C ASN A 35 -10.70 4.88 8.60
N TYR A 36 -10.01 6.00 8.43
CA TYR A 36 -10.62 7.23 7.92
C TYR A 36 -11.17 7.01 6.51
N TYR A 37 -10.37 6.45 5.61
CA TYR A 37 -10.81 6.20 4.24
C TYR A 37 -11.94 5.18 4.11
N ARG A 38 -12.00 4.16 4.98
CA ARG A 38 -13.18 3.25 5.02
C ARG A 38 -14.48 4.01 5.26
N LYS A 39 -14.46 4.97 6.20
CA LYS A 39 -15.65 5.82 6.47
C LYS A 39 -15.99 6.69 5.26
N ILE A 40 -14.99 7.26 4.58
CA ILE A 40 -15.19 8.05 3.36
C ILE A 40 -15.75 7.19 2.22
N GLU A 41 -15.29 5.95 2.07
CA GLU A 41 -15.81 5.01 1.07
C GLU A 41 -17.31 4.75 1.28
N ASP A 42 -17.75 4.60 2.54
CA ASP A 42 -19.17 4.42 2.86
C ASP A 42 -20.01 5.66 2.54
N ILE A 43 -19.47 6.86 2.79
CA ILE A 43 -20.13 8.13 2.42
C ILE A 43 -20.23 8.24 0.90
N LEU A 44 -19.13 7.99 0.19
CA LEU A 44 -19.08 8.04 -1.28
C LEU A 44 -20.08 7.07 -1.91
N LYS A 45 -20.20 5.85 -1.38
CA LYS A 45 -21.19 4.87 -1.83
C LYS A 45 -22.61 5.39 -1.70
N LYS A 46 -22.95 6.01 -0.57
CA LYS A 46 -24.28 6.60 -0.33
C LYS A 46 -24.58 7.73 -1.31
N ASP A 47 -23.60 8.60 -1.58
CA ASP A 47 -23.75 9.71 -2.51
C ASP A 47 -23.97 9.21 -3.95
N ILE A 48 -23.21 8.18 -4.36
CA ILE A 48 -23.36 7.54 -5.67
C ILE A 48 -24.75 6.92 -5.82
N GLU A 49 -25.21 6.13 -4.85
CA GLU A 49 -26.53 5.49 -4.92
C GLU A 49 -27.67 6.53 -4.92
N THR A 50 -27.52 7.61 -4.15
CA THR A 50 -28.47 8.74 -4.15
C THR A 50 -28.54 9.42 -5.52
N ALA A 51 -27.41 9.60 -6.19
CA ALA A 51 -27.35 10.16 -7.54
C ALA A 51 -27.96 9.22 -8.59
N LEU A 52 -27.68 7.91 -8.48
CA LEU A 52 -28.19 6.90 -9.40
C LEU A 52 -29.69 6.64 -9.25
N GLY A 53 -30.27 6.89 -8.08
CA GLY A 53 -31.72 6.85 -7.89
C GLY A 53 -32.48 7.78 -8.84
N LYS A 54 -31.87 8.90 -9.26
CA LYS A 54 -32.47 9.83 -10.26
C LYS A 54 -32.22 9.39 -11.70
N TYR A 55 -31.09 8.72 -11.97
CA TYR A 55 -30.65 8.37 -13.33
C TYR A 55 -30.04 6.95 -13.36
N PRO A 56 -30.86 5.89 -13.37
CA PRO A 56 -30.35 4.51 -13.28
C PRO A 56 -29.54 4.08 -14.51
N ALA A 57 -29.87 4.59 -15.71
CA ALA A 57 -29.14 4.30 -16.94
C ALA A 57 -27.71 4.87 -16.97
N PHE A 58 -27.40 5.82 -16.09
CA PHE A 58 -26.09 6.49 -16.03
C PHE A 58 -25.03 5.71 -15.22
N ARG A 59 -25.39 4.56 -14.61
CA ARG A 59 -24.50 3.81 -13.69
C ARG A 59 -23.13 3.50 -14.28
N ASP A 60 -23.10 2.91 -15.47
CA ASP A 60 -21.83 2.51 -16.09
C ASP A 60 -20.96 3.69 -16.51
N GLU A 61 -21.58 4.76 -17.03
CA GLU A 61 -20.85 5.96 -17.42
C GLU A 61 -20.31 6.70 -16.19
N LEU A 62 -21.09 6.78 -15.11
CA LEU A 62 -20.65 7.38 -13.85
C LEU A 62 -19.37 6.72 -13.34
N PHE A 63 -19.33 5.38 -13.27
CA PHE A 63 -18.14 4.68 -12.79
C PHE A 63 -16.93 4.84 -13.72
N ASP A 64 -17.13 4.92 -15.04
CA ASP A 64 -16.03 5.22 -15.97
C ASP A 64 -15.47 6.64 -15.76
N LYS A 65 -16.34 7.64 -15.57
CA LYS A 65 -15.94 9.02 -15.31
C LYS A 65 -15.22 9.15 -13.97
N LEU A 66 -15.73 8.50 -12.92
CA LEU A 66 -15.09 8.45 -11.61
C LEU A 66 -13.72 7.80 -11.72
N TYR A 67 -13.62 6.62 -12.33
CA TYR A 67 -12.33 5.96 -12.53
C TYR A 67 -11.34 6.84 -13.29
N SER A 68 -11.78 7.50 -14.37
CA SER A 68 -10.95 8.40 -15.18
C SER A 68 -10.49 9.63 -14.38
N PHE A 69 -11.34 10.18 -13.51
CA PHE A 69 -10.98 11.27 -12.63
C PHE A 69 -9.91 10.84 -11.60
N PHE A 70 -10.16 9.76 -10.86
CA PHE A 70 -9.26 9.34 -9.79
C PHE A 70 -7.89 8.88 -10.34
N SER A 71 -7.87 8.13 -11.43
CA SER A 71 -6.60 7.70 -12.06
C SER A 71 -5.75 8.86 -12.61
N ARG A 72 -6.39 9.98 -12.95
CA ARG A 72 -5.72 11.14 -13.54
C ARG A 72 -5.19 12.13 -12.50
N TYR A 73 -5.96 12.35 -11.44
CA TYR A 73 -5.66 13.38 -10.43
C TYR A 73 -5.08 12.83 -9.12
N PHE A 74 -5.02 11.51 -8.95
CA PHE A 74 -4.36 10.90 -7.80
C PHE A 74 -3.15 10.08 -8.23
N THR A 75 -2.11 10.16 -7.40
CA THR A 75 -0.94 9.29 -7.50
C THR A 75 -1.20 7.94 -6.83
N GLU A 76 -0.30 6.98 -7.04
CA GLU A 76 -0.32 5.68 -6.35
C GLU A 76 -0.34 5.80 -4.81
N SER A 77 0.19 6.91 -4.27
CA SER A 77 0.20 7.19 -2.83
C SER A 77 -1.10 7.83 -2.29
N GLY A 78 -2.01 8.22 -3.18
CA GLY A 78 -3.25 8.93 -2.86
C GLY A 78 -3.11 10.44 -2.70
N SER A 79 -1.98 11.01 -3.11
CA SER A 79 -1.78 12.46 -3.13
C SER A 79 -2.40 13.07 -4.39
N ILE A 80 -3.02 14.25 -4.26
CA ILE A 80 -3.58 15.01 -5.39
C ILE A 80 -2.42 15.54 -6.22
N TYR A 81 -2.29 15.01 -7.43
CA TYR A 81 -1.26 15.37 -8.38
C TYR A 81 -1.71 14.94 -9.77
N PHE A 82 -1.37 15.72 -10.78
CA PHE A 82 -1.71 15.34 -12.15
C PHE A 82 -0.77 14.23 -12.63
N ASN A 83 -1.16 12.99 -12.33
CA ASN A 83 -0.35 11.79 -12.54
C ASN A 83 -0.25 11.43 -14.04
N SER A 84 -1.37 11.54 -14.76
CA SER A 84 -1.42 11.29 -16.20
C SER A 84 -1.97 12.50 -16.94
N THR A 85 -1.06 13.33 -17.49
CA THR A 85 -1.42 14.48 -18.32
C THR A 85 -0.90 14.29 -19.75
N PRO A 86 -1.61 13.53 -20.59
CA PRO A 86 -1.30 13.51 -22.03
C PRO A 86 -1.26 14.94 -22.58
N PHE A 87 -0.29 15.24 -23.45
CA PHE A 87 -0.03 16.60 -23.95
C PHE A 87 -1.28 17.32 -24.51
N HIS A 88 -2.17 16.58 -25.18
CA HIS A 88 -3.43 17.12 -25.74
C HIS A 88 -4.42 17.64 -24.69
N ASN A 89 -4.22 17.32 -23.42
CA ASN A 89 -5.11 17.75 -22.34
C ASN A 89 -4.80 19.14 -21.78
N ASN A 90 -3.68 19.76 -22.16
CA ASN A 90 -3.29 21.13 -21.80
C ASN A 90 -3.50 21.48 -20.30
N ILE A 91 -3.23 20.54 -19.38
CA ILE A 91 -3.42 20.76 -17.94
C ILE A 91 -2.43 21.80 -17.39
N TYR A 92 -1.21 21.78 -17.91
CA TYR A 92 -0.19 22.76 -17.56
C TYR A 92 -0.19 23.88 -18.59
N GLU A 93 -0.19 25.12 -18.10
CA GLU A 93 0.00 26.29 -18.94
C GLU A 93 1.42 26.30 -19.49
N LYS A 94 1.57 26.43 -20.81
CA LYS A 94 2.89 26.52 -21.44
C LYS A 94 3.49 27.88 -21.08
N VAL A 95 4.61 27.87 -20.37
CA VAL A 95 5.35 29.09 -20.03
C VAL A 95 6.27 29.42 -21.20
N TYR A 96 6.05 30.57 -21.85
CA TYR A 96 6.78 30.99 -23.05
C TYR A 96 7.85 32.07 -22.76
N THR A 97 8.04 32.46 -21.50
CA THR A 97 8.86 33.63 -21.11
C THR A 97 9.60 33.37 -19.80
N ASP A 98 10.91 33.63 -19.76
CA ASP A 98 11.82 33.33 -18.63
C ASP A 98 11.41 33.97 -17.29
N GLU A 99 10.76 35.14 -17.29
CA GLU A 99 10.31 35.81 -16.07
C GLU A 99 9.19 35.06 -15.32
N LYS A 100 8.42 34.22 -16.03
CA LYS A 100 7.32 33.43 -15.44
C LYS A 100 7.79 32.10 -14.86
N ASP A 101 9.06 31.73 -15.04
CA ASP A 101 9.62 30.48 -14.54
C ASP A 101 9.71 30.47 -12.99
N VAL A 102 9.92 31.67 -12.41
CA VAL A 102 9.93 31.87 -10.95
C VAL A 102 8.56 31.55 -10.31
N ILE A 103 7.45 31.80 -11.02
CA ILE A 103 6.08 31.53 -10.52
C ILE A 103 5.85 30.02 -10.35
N LEU A 104 6.48 29.19 -11.19
CA LEU A 104 6.40 27.73 -11.06
C LEU A 104 7.06 27.25 -9.76
N PHE A 105 8.20 27.85 -9.39
CA PHE A 105 8.91 27.57 -8.13
C PHE A 105 8.10 27.95 -6.87
N TRP A 106 7.35 29.03 -6.90
CA TRP A 106 6.46 29.39 -5.78
C TRP A 106 5.24 28.46 -5.68
N LYS A 107 4.74 27.94 -6.80
CA LYS A 107 3.67 26.92 -6.81
C LYS A 107 4.14 25.55 -6.31
N THR A 108 5.43 25.23 -6.42
CA THR A 108 6.02 23.97 -5.93
C THR A 108 6.51 24.06 -4.48
N GLN A 109 6.38 25.21 -3.82
CA GLN A 109 6.81 25.46 -2.43
C GLN A 109 6.19 24.51 -1.39
N MET A 110 5.07 23.84 -1.71
CA MET A 110 4.41 22.85 -0.83
C MET A 110 4.63 21.39 -1.25
N LEU A 111 5.75 21.04 -1.87
CA LEU A 111 6.09 19.64 -2.11
C LEU A 111 6.54 18.98 -0.80
N TYR A 112 5.66 18.19 -0.19
CA TYR A 112 6.02 17.38 0.97
C TYR A 112 6.76 16.13 0.51
N TYR A 113 8.00 15.93 0.99
CA TYR A 113 8.70 14.67 0.81
C TYR A 113 8.03 13.60 1.67
N VAL A 114 7.26 12.71 1.04
CA VAL A 114 6.69 11.55 1.71
C VAL A 114 7.76 10.48 1.77
N LYS A 115 8.38 10.31 2.95
CA LYS A 115 9.31 9.20 3.19
C LYS A 115 8.54 7.88 3.04
N THR A 116 8.95 7.05 2.10
CA THR A 116 8.50 5.66 2.00
C THR A 116 9.31 4.80 2.97
N ASP A 117 8.63 3.89 3.68
CA ASP A 117 9.28 2.92 4.57
C ASP A 117 8.89 1.50 4.17
N ARG A 118 9.70 0.52 4.58
CA ARG A 118 9.46 -0.89 4.28
C ARG A 118 8.30 -1.41 5.13
N ILE A 119 7.30 -1.98 4.47
CA ILE A 119 6.16 -2.62 5.13
C ILE A 119 6.50 -4.10 5.33
N PHE A 120 6.54 -4.54 6.57
CA PHE A 120 6.72 -5.95 6.92
C PHE A 120 5.36 -6.65 7.05
N ARG A 121 5.32 -7.91 6.61
CA ARG A 121 4.14 -8.76 6.67
C ARG A 121 4.54 -10.16 7.09
N SER A 122 3.71 -10.77 7.93
CA SER A 122 3.88 -12.14 8.34
C SER A 122 3.67 -13.06 7.14
N LEU A 123 4.56 -14.02 6.95
CA LEU A 123 4.58 -14.88 5.77
C LEU A 123 4.87 -16.33 6.17
N PRO A 124 3.98 -17.28 5.85
CA PRO A 124 4.34 -18.70 5.85
C PRO A 124 5.23 -18.99 4.64
N VAL A 125 6.33 -19.69 4.87
CA VAL A 125 7.26 -20.16 3.83
C VAL A 125 7.41 -21.65 3.99
N GLU A 126 7.13 -22.39 2.92
CA GLU A 126 7.32 -23.83 2.87
C GLU A 126 8.51 -24.13 1.95
N PHE A 127 9.45 -24.92 2.43
CA PHE A 127 10.55 -25.41 1.62
C PHE A 127 10.31 -26.88 1.29
N GLU A 128 10.23 -27.17 0.00
CA GLU A 128 10.30 -28.54 -0.48
C GLU A 128 11.72 -29.08 -0.26
N ASN A 129 11.82 -30.35 0.14
CA ASN A 129 13.11 -30.97 0.40
C ASN A 129 13.91 -31.10 -0.92
N SER A 130 14.87 -30.20 -1.11
CA SER A 130 15.88 -30.35 -2.15
C SER A 130 16.90 -31.42 -1.74
N PRO A 131 17.31 -32.34 -2.64
CA PRO A 131 18.27 -33.41 -2.36
C PRO A 131 19.68 -32.92 -1.96
N LEU A 132 19.93 -31.61 -1.92
CA LEU A 132 21.20 -30.98 -1.54
C LEU A 132 21.36 -30.73 -0.03
N ILE A 133 20.35 -31.03 0.79
CA ILE A 133 20.41 -30.88 2.25
C ILE A 133 20.73 -32.25 2.87
N GLU A 134 22.02 -32.51 3.11
CA GLU A 134 22.47 -33.71 3.82
C GLU A 134 21.94 -33.70 5.26
N GLY A 135 21.16 -34.73 5.62
CA GLY A 135 20.67 -34.94 6.99
C GLY A 135 19.16 -35.15 7.15
N CYS A 136 18.35 -34.98 6.10
CA CYS A 136 16.90 -35.23 6.19
C CYS A 136 16.53 -36.68 5.78
N PRO A 137 15.81 -37.45 6.61
CA PRO A 137 15.38 -38.80 6.28
C PRO A 137 14.45 -38.81 5.06
N LYS A 138 14.78 -39.66 4.06
CA LYS A 138 14.01 -39.85 2.82
C LYS A 138 12.53 -40.13 3.14
N GLY A 139 11.64 -39.23 2.75
CA GLY A 139 10.18 -39.37 2.91
C GLY A 139 9.51 -38.42 3.92
N THR A 140 10.25 -37.50 4.55
CA THR A 140 9.73 -36.69 5.66
C THR A 140 9.65 -35.21 5.29
N GLY A 141 8.44 -34.74 4.99
CA GLY A 141 7.91 -33.40 5.26
C GLY A 141 8.59 -32.18 4.61
N CYS A 142 7.82 -31.39 3.87
CA CYS A 142 8.18 -30.01 3.55
C CYS A 142 8.44 -29.23 4.85
N LEU A 143 9.57 -28.52 4.96
CA LEU A 143 9.86 -27.69 6.13
C LEU A 143 9.02 -26.42 6.07
N LYS A 144 8.10 -26.25 7.03
CA LYS A 144 7.26 -25.05 7.13
C LYS A 144 7.81 -24.08 8.16
N PHE A 145 7.96 -22.84 7.75
CA PHE A 145 8.34 -21.72 8.60
C PHE A 145 7.25 -20.67 8.58
N TYR A 146 7.03 -20.03 9.72
CA TYR A 146 6.13 -18.88 9.83
C TYR A 146 6.93 -17.68 10.34
N PHE A 147 7.10 -16.67 9.49
CA PHE A 147 7.72 -15.41 9.89
C PHE A 147 6.65 -14.50 10.49
N ASP A 148 6.80 -14.13 11.76
CA ASP A 148 5.88 -13.23 12.46
C ASP A 148 6.38 -11.79 12.39
N ALA A 149 5.65 -10.90 11.71
CA ALA A 149 5.97 -9.48 11.61
C ALA A 149 5.24 -8.61 12.64
N SER A 150 4.38 -9.19 13.49
CA SER A 150 3.44 -8.44 14.34
C SER A 150 4.10 -7.51 15.35
N LYS A 151 5.31 -7.83 15.80
CA LYS A 151 6.09 -7.06 16.79
C LYS A 151 7.19 -6.20 16.18
N ILE A 152 7.31 -6.14 14.84
CA ILE A 152 8.34 -5.34 14.19
C ILE A 152 8.07 -3.86 14.42
N GLU A 153 9.11 -3.10 14.76
CA GLU A 153 9.10 -1.63 14.78
C GLU A 153 9.78 -1.07 13.54
N SER A 154 9.42 0.15 13.11
CA SER A 154 10.03 0.89 11.98
C SER A 154 11.22 1.77 12.40
N LYS A 155 12.14 2.08 11.48
CA LYS A 155 13.40 2.81 11.77
C LYS A 155 13.06 4.23 12.21
N LYS A 156 13.62 4.67 13.34
CA LYS A 156 13.45 6.06 13.77
C LYS A 156 14.53 6.92 13.13
N ALA A 157 14.12 7.90 12.30
CA ALA A 157 15.02 8.85 11.64
C ALA A 157 16.18 8.17 10.87
N ASN A 158 17.44 8.48 11.23
CA ASN A 158 18.68 8.04 10.58
C ASN A 158 19.36 6.86 11.33
N GLU A 159 18.59 6.11 12.11
CA GLU A 159 19.06 4.96 12.88
C GLU A 159 19.67 3.87 11.99
N LYS A 160 20.94 3.53 12.25
CA LYS A 160 21.63 2.37 11.68
C LYS A 160 21.28 1.14 12.51
N ARG A 161 20.31 0.37 12.03
CA ARG A 161 19.94 -0.92 12.59
C ARG A 161 19.67 -1.93 11.49
N SER A 162 19.92 -3.20 11.76
CA SER A 162 19.61 -4.31 10.87
C SER A 162 18.47 -5.15 11.48
N LEU A 163 17.61 -5.66 10.61
CA LEU A 163 16.55 -6.57 11.02
C LEU A 163 17.08 -8.00 10.86
N ILE A 164 17.27 -8.69 11.97
CA ILE A 164 17.66 -10.09 12.01
C ILE A 164 16.44 -10.90 12.42
N PHE A 165 16.33 -12.14 11.97
CA PHE A 165 15.27 -13.04 12.39
C PHE A 165 15.89 -14.21 13.15
N GLU A 166 15.26 -14.59 14.26
CA GLU A 166 15.69 -15.72 15.07
C GLU A 166 14.56 -16.75 15.21
N LEU A 167 14.95 -18.01 15.40
CA LEU A 167 13.99 -19.08 15.67
C LEU A 167 13.48 -18.93 17.10
N ASP A 168 12.17 -18.70 17.25
CA ASP A 168 11.54 -18.56 18.57
C ASP A 168 11.09 -19.91 19.12
N LYS A 169 10.27 -20.63 18.35
CA LYS A 169 9.62 -21.88 18.80
C LYS A 169 9.42 -22.86 17.66
N VAL A 170 9.54 -24.15 17.98
CA VAL A 170 9.10 -25.25 17.13
C VAL A 170 7.73 -25.69 17.64
N ARG A 171 6.68 -25.63 16.81
CA ARG A 171 5.35 -26.13 17.17
C ARG A 171 5.11 -27.45 16.47
N GLU A 172 5.22 -28.54 17.21
CA GLU A 172 4.95 -29.90 16.72
C GLU A 172 3.46 -30.09 16.39
N ASP A 173 2.55 -29.40 17.09
CA ASP A 173 1.10 -29.49 16.89
C ASP A 173 0.62 -28.99 15.51
N LEU A 174 1.35 -28.06 14.90
CA LEU A 174 0.97 -27.39 13.65
C LEU A 174 2.01 -27.58 12.54
N ASP A 175 3.02 -28.40 12.79
CA ASP A 175 4.12 -28.74 11.87
C ASP A 175 4.80 -27.51 11.24
N TYR A 176 4.94 -26.42 12.01
CA TYR A 176 5.68 -25.23 11.58
C TYR A 176 6.63 -24.67 12.65
N LYS A 177 7.73 -24.08 12.16
CA LYS A 177 8.73 -23.37 12.97
C LYS A 177 8.42 -21.87 12.97
N LEU A 178 8.22 -21.30 14.15
CA LEU A 178 7.95 -19.88 14.33
C LEU A 178 9.26 -19.08 14.37
N ILE A 179 9.38 -18.13 13.46
CA ILE A 179 10.52 -17.22 13.37
C ILE A 179 10.05 -15.83 13.79
N LYS A 180 10.79 -15.21 14.73
CA LYS A 180 10.52 -13.87 15.24
C LYS A 180 11.59 -12.86 14.85
N PRO A 181 11.24 -11.58 14.78
CA PRO A 181 12.18 -10.52 14.48
C PRO A 181 13.01 -10.20 15.72
N LEU A 182 14.32 -10.12 15.53
CA LEU A 182 15.32 -9.63 16.47
C LEU A 182 15.93 -8.34 15.93
N ILE A 183 15.91 -7.28 16.73
CA ILE A 183 16.52 -6.01 16.35
C ILE A 183 18.00 -6.06 16.71
N TRP A 184 18.87 -5.82 15.74
CA TRP A 184 20.32 -5.78 15.95
C TRP A 184 20.86 -4.38 15.65
N TRP A 185 21.76 -3.90 16.52
CA TRP A 185 22.37 -2.57 16.45
C TRP A 185 23.77 -2.69 15.86
N GLU A 186 24.07 -1.85 14.88
CA GLU A 186 25.42 -1.70 14.29
C GLU A 186 26.18 -0.53 14.90
#